data_AF-X6HQF0-F1
#
_entry.id   AF-X6HQF0-F1
#
_cell.length_a   1.000
_cell.length_b   1.000
_cell.length_c   1.000
_cell.angle_alpha   90.00
_cell.angle_beta   90.00
_cell.angle_gamma   90.00
#
_symmetry.space_group_name_H-M   'P 1'
#
loop_
_entity.id
_entity.type
_entity.pdbx_description
1 polymer ?
#
loop_
_entity_poly.entity_id
_entity_poly.type
_entity_poly.pdbx_seq_one_letter_code
_entity_poly.pdbx_strand_id
1 'polypeptide(L)' 'MYTVTDNRITRLAIKAGVTENGRVEVTAGLSEATSVVATTQGVPPLRTAVQPQMVRSSSLVEYPAQLGSIPSRP' A
#
# COMPACT_ATOMS: atom_id res chain seq x y z
N MET A 1 0.12 -8.99 16.05
CA MET A 1 0.19 -8.51 14.64
C MET A 1 -0.51 -7.16 14.54
N TYR A 2 -0.28 -6.40 13.47
CA TYR A 2 -0.96 -5.10 13.25
C TYR A 2 -1.83 -5.15 12.00
N THR A 3 -3.02 -4.59 12.10
CA THR A 3 -4.02 -4.54 11.03
C THR A 3 -4.57 -3.14 10.87
N VAL A 4 -5.30 -2.91 9.78
CA VAL A 4 -6.03 -1.67 9.57
C VAL A 4 -7.51 -1.92 9.79
N THR A 5 -8.08 -1.30 10.83
CA THR A 5 -9.51 -1.33 11.15
C THR A 5 -10.01 0.10 11.23
N ASP A 6 -11.13 0.42 10.58
CA ASP A 6 -11.65 1.80 10.49
C ASP A 6 -10.56 2.81 10.06
N ASN A 7 -9.74 2.39 9.10
CA ASN A 7 -8.64 3.19 8.55
C ASN A 7 -7.57 3.59 9.62
N ARG A 8 -7.46 2.82 10.70
CA ARG A 8 -6.53 3.04 11.80
C ARG A 8 -5.73 1.78 12.09
N ILE A 9 -4.46 1.94 12.45
CA ILE A 9 -3.62 0.82 12.87
C ILE A 9 -4.09 0.32 14.23
N THR A 10 -4.42 -0.96 14.30
CA THR A 10 -4.85 -1.68 15.50
C THR A 10 -4.00 -2.93 15.71
N ARG A 11 -3.97 -3.45 16.95
CA ARG A 11 -3.34 -4.74 17.24
C ARG A 11 -4.39 -5.84 17.05
N LEU A 12 -4.00 -6.88 16.33
CA LEU A 12 -4.77 -8.10 16.19
C LEU A 12 -4.03 -9.25 16.86
N ALA A 13 -4.77 -9.97 17.70
CA ALA A 13 -4.34 -11.23 18.29
C ALA A 13 -4.39 -12.32 17.22
N ILE A 14 -3.30 -13.07 17.09
CA ILE A 14 -3.18 -14.18 16.14
C ILE A 14 -2.59 -15.39 16.84
N LYS A 15 -2.82 -16.57 16.28
CA LYS A 15 -2.08 -17.78 16.63
C LYS A 15 -0.98 -17.99 15.60
N ALA A 16 0.27 -17.85 16.02
CA ALA A 16 1.43 -18.16 15.19
C ALA A 16 1.68 -19.67 15.15
N GLY A 17 2.10 -20.17 14.00
CA GLY A 17 2.57 -21.53 13.76
C GLY A 17 4.10 -21.57 13.67
N VAL A 18 4.61 -22.30 12.68
CA VAL A 18 6.06 -22.46 12.47
C VAL A 18 6.66 -21.21 11.84
N THR A 19 7.88 -20.89 12.23
CA THR A 19 8.70 -19.86 11.58
C THR A 19 9.68 -20.53 10.62
N GLU A 20 9.65 -20.13 9.37
CA GLU A 20 10.56 -20.63 8.33
C GLU A 20 11.07 -19.46 7.48
N ASN A 21 12.38 -19.38 7.26
CA ASN A 21 13.02 -18.34 6.44
C ASN A 21 12.62 -16.90 6.83
N GLY A 22 12.47 -16.62 8.13
CA GLY A 22 12.06 -15.31 8.64
C GLY A 22 10.58 -14.96 8.39
N ARG A 23 9.79 -15.90 7.86
CA ARG A 23 8.33 -15.79 7.72
C ARG A 23 7.67 -16.65 8.78
N VAL A 24 6.56 -16.16 9.32
CA VAL A 24 5.78 -16.87 10.34
C VAL A 24 4.45 -17.27 9.74
N GLU A 25 4.09 -18.54 9.86
CA GLU A 25 2.75 -19.04 9.52
C GLU A 25 1.74 -18.53 10.55
N VAL A 26 0.54 -18.14 10.10
CA VAL A 26 -0.57 -17.80 10.99
C VAL A 26 -1.66 -18.86 10.87
N THR A 27 -1.94 -19.54 11.98
CA THR A 27 -2.85 -20.70 12.02
C THR A 27 -4.27 -20.34 12.49
N ALA A 28 -4.45 -19.17 13.12
CA ALA A 28 -5.76 -18.64 13.49
C ALA A 28 -5.73 -17.12 13.77
N GLY A 29 -6.90 -16.48 13.77
CA GLY A 29 -7.06 -15.07 14.14
C GLY A 29 -6.89 -14.08 13.00
N LEU A 30 -6.79 -14.55 11.74
CA LEU A 30 -6.80 -13.73 10.52
C LEU A 30 -7.84 -14.26 9.54
N SER A 31 -8.40 -13.35 8.75
CA SER A 31 -9.22 -13.65 7.57
C SER A 31 -8.51 -13.15 6.31
N GLU A 32 -8.74 -13.77 5.16
CA GLU A 32 -8.14 -13.40 3.87
C GLU A 32 -8.41 -11.95 3.49
N ALA A 33 -9.56 -11.39 3.90
CA ALA A 33 -9.91 -9.99 3.65
C ALA A 33 -9.20 -8.99 4.61
N THR A 34 -8.41 -9.48 5.57
CA THR A 34 -7.79 -8.61 6.59
C THR A 34 -6.55 -7.93 6.04
N SER A 35 -6.57 -6.61 5.94
CA SER A 35 -5.38 -5.82 5.61
C SER A 35 -4.38 -5.80 6.76
N VAL A 36 -3.15 -6.22 6.46
CA VAL A 36 -2.04 -6.35 7.42
C VAL A 36 -1.05 -5.21 7.23
N VAL A 37 -0.52 -4.68 8.33
CA VAL A 37 0.56 -3.69 8.28
C VAL A 37 1.91 -4.41 8.30
N ALA A 38 2.67 -4.27 7.22
CA ALA A 38 4.07 -4.68 7.13
C ALA A 38 4.96 -3.43 7.12
N THR A 39 5.97 -3.40 7.98
CA THR A 39 6.92 -2.29 8.08
C THR A 39 8.34 -2.83 8.29
N THR A 40 9.32 -2.17 7.68
CA THR A 40 10.75 -2.39 7.95
C THR A 40 11.20 -1.62 9.20
N GLN A 41 10.42 -0.62 9.63
CA GLN A 41 10.67 0.19 10.81
C GLN A 41 9.83 -0.33 11.99
N GLY A 42 10.39 -1.28 12.75
CA GLY A 42 9.94 -1.66 14.10
C GLY A 42 8.43 -1.79 14.33
N VAL A 43 7.99 -1.37 15.53
CA VAL A 43 6.57 -1.40 15.91
C VAL A 43 5.87 -0.15 15.36
N PRO A 44 4.81 -0.28 14.54
CA PRO A 44 4.07 0.87 14.05
C PRO A 44 3.32 1.56 15.20
N PRO A 45 3.17 2.90 15.18
CA PRO A 45 2.43 3.62 16.20
C PRO A 45 0.95 3.26 16.15
N LEU A 46 0.39 2.81 17.28
CA LEU A 46 -1.01 2.40 17.38
C LEU A 46 -1.95 3.60 17.16
N ARG A 47 -3.15 3.36 16.61
CA ARG A 47 -4.17 4.38 16.27
C ARG A 47 -3.74 5.39 15.20
N THR A 48 -2.60 5.18 14.54
CA THR A 48 -2.21 5.98 13.38
C THR A 48 -3.26 5.86 12.28
N ALA A 49 -3.69 6.98 11.73
CA ALA A 49 -4.56 6.99 10.56
C ALA A 49 -3.77 6.51 9.35
N VAL A 50 -4.32 5.53 8.64
CA VAL A 50 -3.82 5.11 7.33
C VAL A 50 -4.52 5.98 6.28
N GLN A 51 -3.85 6.37 5.22
CA GLN A 51 -4.51 7.01 4.09
C GLN A 51 -4.45 6.05 2.91
N PRO A 52 -5.60 5.69 2.30
CA PRO A 52 -5.58 4.90 1.07
C PRO A 52 -4.80 5.68 0.02
N GLN A 53 -3.77 5.06 -0.56
CA GLN A 53 -3.13 5.65 -1.73
C GLN A 53 -4.11 5.55 -2.89
N MET A 54 -4.59 6.71 -3.36
CA MET A 54 -5.32 6.79 -4.61
C MET A 54 -4.31 6.61 -5.73
N VAL A 55 -4.23 5.40 -6.30
CA VAL A 55 -3.41 5.13 -7.48
C VAL A 55 -4.01 5.93 -8.63
N ARG A 56 -3.37 7.05 -8.99
CA ARG A 56 -3.75 7.81 -10.17
C ARG A 56 -3.37 6.97 -11.40
N SER A 57 -4.34 6.37 -12.06
CA SER A 57 -4.16 5.81 -13.39
C SER A 57 -3.71 6.93 -14.32
N SER A 58 -2.44 6.96 -14.71
CA SER A 58 -1.99 7.81 -15.81
C SER A 58 -2.54 7.23 -17.10
N SER A 59 -3.72 7.69 -17.53
CA SER A 59 -4.11 7.58 -18.92
C SER A 59 -3.08 8.39 -19.73
N LEU A 60 -2.25 7.71 -20.52
CA LEU A 60 -1.40 8.36 -21.52
C LEU A 60 -2.27 9.30 -22.33
N VAL A 61 -2.07 10.60 -22.16
CA VAL A 61 -2.53 11.59 -23.14
C VAL A 61 -1.58 11.42 -24.31
N GLU A 62 -2.01 10.66 -25.31
CA GLU A 62 -1.37 10.64 -26.61
C GLU A 62 -1.53 12.04 -27.22
N TYR A 63 -0.43 12.78 -27.37
CA TYR A 63 -0.44 14.05 -28.07
C TYR A 63 -0.57 13.78 -29.58
N PRO A 64 -1.59 14.31 -30.28
CA PRO A 64 -1.60 14.26 -31.73
C PRO A 64 -0.46 15.15 -32.25
N ALA A 65 0.40 14.58 -33.10
CA ALA A 65 1.46 15.29 -33.80
C ALA A 65 0.87 16.47 -34.59
N GLN A 66 1.08 17.70 -34.13
CA GLN A 66 0.73 18.91 -34.87
C GLN A 66 1.96 19.38 -35.65
N LEU A 67 1.97 19.08 -36.94
CA LEU A 67 2.87 19.63 -37.95
C LEU A 67 2.54 21.14 -38.10
N GLY A 68 3.47 22.03 -37.73
CA GLY A 68 3.24 23.47 -37.80
C GLY A 68 4.53 24.28 -37.85
N SER A 69 4.74 24.95 -38.97
CA SER A 69 5.93 25.65 -39.45
C SER A 69 6.55 26.67 -38.48
N ILE A 70 7.88 26.78 -38.50
CA ILE A 70 8.68 27.80 -37.80
C ILE A 70 8.77 29.07 -38.67
N PRO A 71 8.31 30.27 -38.24
CA PRO A 71 8.72 31.52 -38.86
C PRO A 71 9.96 32.10 -38.16
N SER A 72 10.94 32.49 -38.99
CA SER A 72 12.21 33.14 -38.61
C SER A 72 11.99 34.47 -37.88
N ARG A 73 12.80 34.73 -36.85
CA ARG A 73 12.85 36.01 -36.11
C ARG A 73 13.60 37.09 -36.91
N PRO A 74 13.24 38.39 -36.77
CA PRO A 74 13.97 39.51 -37.38
C PRO A 74 15.33 39.75 -36.73
#